data_AF-A0A7X9KXH3-F1
#
_entry.id   AF-A0A7X9KXH3-F1
#
_cell.length_a   1.000
_cell.length_b   1.000
_cell.length_c   1.000
_cell.angle_alpha   90.00
_cell.angle_beta   90.00
_cell.angle_gamma   90.00
#
_symmetry.space_group_name_H-M   'P 1'
#
loop_
_entity.id
_entity.type
_entity.pdbx_description
1 polymer ?
#
loop_
_entity_poly.entity_id
_entity_poly.type
_entity_poly.pdbx_seq_one_letter_code
_entity_poly.pdbx_strand_id
1 'polypeptide(L)'
;MNEERERMDKAFKQNEIAKADNDKLSEALNLLKNAQTNIKELSDYYFNQWFDDLEVLEKEGFSNGVMDQDTLYETIQNQYIIVKKLLLECAMYINNDNF
;
A
#
# COMPACT_ATOMS: atom_id res chain seq x y z
N MET A 1 -30.11 30.97 14.43
CA MET A 1 -28.91 30.41 15.10
C MET A 1 -27.85 31.52 15.06
N ASN A 2 -27.01 31.72 16.08
CA ASN A 2 -25.94 32.73 15.93
C ASN A 2 -24.79 32.13 15.10
N GLU A 3 -24.11 32.98 14.35
CA GLU A 3 -23.09 32.56 13.39
C GLU A 3 -21.89 31.89 14.08
N GLU A 4 -21.60 32.26 15.33
CA GLU A 4 -20.56 31.65 16.15
C GLU A 4 -20.82 30.16 16.37
N ARG A 5 -22.07 29.79 16.69
CA ARG A 5 -22.48 28.41 16.89
C ARG A 5 -22.35 27.60 15.61
N GLU A 6 -22.75 28.17 14.48
CA GLU A 6 -22.62 27.49 13.17
C GLU A 6 -21.15 27.25 12.80
N ARG A 7 -20.27 28.23 13.05
CA ARG A 7 -18.82 28.07 12.86
C ARG A 7 -18.26 26.99 13.78
N MET A 8 -18.69 26.94 15.05
CA MET A 8 -18.23 25.94 16.01
C MET A 8 -18.68 24.53 15.62
N ASP A 9 -19.94 24.35 15.24
CA ASP A 9 -20.48 23.06 14.82
C ASP A 9 -19.79 22.56 13.53
N LYS A 10 -19.45 23.48 12.61
CA LYS A 10 -18.67 23.14 11.40
C LYS A 10 -17.25 22.70 11.76
N ALA A 11 -16.56 23.44 12.63
CA ALA A 11 -15.21 23.10 13.06
C ALA A 11 -15.17 21.75 13.79
N PHE A 12 -16.16 21.47 14.64
CA PHE A 12 -16.30 20.17 15.30
C PHE A 12 -16.40 19.03 14.28
N LYS A 13 -17.28 19.16 13.27
CA LYS A 13 -17.42 18.14 12.21
C LYS A 13 -16.13 17.95 11.42
N GLN A 14 -15.45 19.04 11.05
CA GLN A 14 -14.17 18.97 10.33
C GLN A 14 -13.07 18.30 11.16
N ASN A 15 -13.03 18.57 12.46
CA ASN A 15 -12.08 17.94 13.39
C ASN A 15 -12.31 16.44 13.51
N GLU A 16 -13.58 15.99 13.60
CA GLU A 16 -13.88 14.55 13.67
C GLU A 16 -13.51 13.83 12.36
N ILE A 17 -13.67 14.49 11.20
CA ILE A 17 -13.18 13.96 9.92
C ILE A 17 -11.65 13.85 9.93
N ALA A 18 -10.95 14.93 10.31
CA ALA A 18 -9.48 14.95 10.32
C ALA A 18 -8.89 13.90 11.28
N LYS A 19 -9.53 13.64 12.44
CA LYS A 19 -9.13 12.55 13.34
C LYS A 19 -9.23 11.19 12.67
N ALA A 20 -10.37 10.91 12.03
CA ALA A 20 -10.58 9.63 11.35
C ALA A 20 -9.58 9.43 10.19
N ASP A 21 -9.21 10.50 9.49
CA ASP A 21 -8.18 10.46 8.45
C ASP A 21 -6.79 10.19 9.05
N ASN A 22 -6.43 10.84 10.16
CA ASN A 22 -5.16 10.62 10.85
C ASN A 22 -4.99 9.18 11.35
N ASP A 23 -6.08 8.57 11.84
CA ASP A 23 -6.07 7.17 12.27
C ASP A 23 -5.75 6.24 11.08
N LYS A 24 -6.44 6.43 9.94
CA LYS A 24 -6.20 5.63 8.72
C LYS A 24 -4.81 5.85 8.14
N LEU A 25 -4.29 7.08 8.16
CA LEU A 25 -2.92 7.37 7.71
C LEU A 25 -1.89 6.68 8.61
N SER A 26 -2.14 6.61 9.92
CA SER A 26 -1.29 5.91 10.87
C SER A 26 -1.28 4.39 10.60
N GLU A 27 -2.44 3.80 10.32
CA GLU A 27 -2.56 2.40 9.91
C GLU A 27 -1.81 2.13 8.59
N ALA A 28 -2.03 2.97 7.57
CA ALA A 28 -1.36 2.86 6.28
C ALA A 28 0.17 2.96 6.41
N LEU A 29 0.67 3.86 7.27
CA LEU A 29 2.09 3.98 7.56
C LEU A 29 2.66 2.69 8.18
N ASN A 30 1.94 2.07 9.11
CA ASN A 30 2.36 0.80 9.71
C ASN A 30 2.36 -0.35 8.70
N LEU A 31 1.39 -0.39 7.79
CA LEU A 31 1.39 -1.35 6.68
C LEU A 31 2.58 -1.13 5.75
N LEU A 32 2.87 0.12 5.38
CA LEU A 32 3.97 0.46 4.48
C LEU A 32 5.34 0.05 5.03
N LYS A 33 5.57 0.20 6.35
CA LYS A 33 6.81 -0.24 7.01
C LYS A 33 7.11 -1.72 6.81
N ASN A 34 6.07 -2.56 6.80
CA ASN A 34 6.21 -4.01 6.63
C ASN A 34 6.13 -4.45 5.16
N ALA A 35 5.50 -3.65 4.30
CA ALA A 35 5.28 -3.96 2.89
C ALA A 35 6.59 -4.26 2.14
N GLN A 36 7.66 -3.52 2.44
CA GLN A 36 8.98 -3.72 1.84
C GLN A 36 9.58 -5.09 2.19
N THR A 37 9.50 -5.51 3.45
CA THR A 37 10.01 -6.81 3.88
C THR A 37 9.24 -7.93 3.20
N ASN A 38 7.91 -7.85 3.20
CA ASN A 38 7.05 -8.87 2.63
C ASN A 38 7.26 -9.03 1.12
N ILE A 39 7.45 -7.93 0.37
CA ILE A 39 7.69 -8.01 -1.07
C ILE A 39 9.10 -8.47 -1.40
N LYS A 40 10.09 -8.18 -0.53
CA LYS A 40 11.47 -8.57 -0.74
C LYS A 40 11.60 -10.09 -0.74
N GLU A 41 10.96 -10.77 0.20
CA GLU A 41 10.99 -12.24 0.25
C GLU A 41 10.37 -12.86 -1.01
N LEU A 42 9.22 -12.33 -1.46
CA LEU A 42 8.56 -12.78 -2.68
C LEU A 42 9.39 -12.50 -3.94
N SER A 43 9.99 -11.31 -4.01
CA SER A 43 10.88 -10.91 -5.11
C SER A 43 12.13 -11.79 -5.16
N ASP A 44 12.77 -12.03 -4.01
CA ASP A 44 13.95 -12.87 -3.93
C ASP A 44 13.61 -14.31 -4.36
N TYR A 45 12.44 -14.83 -3.98
CA TYR A 45 11.97 -16.12 -4.45
C TYR A 45 11.75 -16.14 -5.98
N TYR A 46 10.99 -15.18 -6.50
CA TYR A 46 10.66 -15.09 -7.93
C TYR A 46 11.90 -15.03 -8.82
N PHE A 47 12.90 -14.25 -8.44
CA PHE A 47 14.10 -14.05 -9.27
C PHE A 47 15.19 -15.13 -9.10
N ASN A 48 15.16 -15.93 -8.03
CA ASN A 48 16.25 -16.87 -7.75
C ASN A 48 15.85 -18.36 -7.71
N GLN A 49 14.60 -18.69 -7.38
CA GLN A 49 14.21 -20.09 -7.08
C GLN A 49 12.96 -20.54 -7.81
N TRP A 50 12.07 -19.62 -8.15
CA TRP A 50 10.75 -19.94 -8.70
C TRP A 50 10.79 -20.82 -9.96
N PHE A 51 11.73 -20.56 -10.88
CA PHE A 51 11.84 -21.33 -12.13
C PHE A 51 12.28 -22.78 -11.88
N ASP A 52 13.24 -22.99 -10.98
CA ASP A 52 13.73 -24.33 -10.64
C ASP A 52 12.63 -25.15 -9.94
N ASP A 53 11.89 -24.52 -9.01
CA ASP A 53 10.77 -25.14 -8.32
C ASP A 53 9.62 -25.48 -9.29
N LEU A 54 9.34 -24.59 -10.26
CA LEU A 54 8.31 -24.80 -11.27
C LEU A 54 8.55 -26.09 -12.05
N GLU A 55 9.78 -26.30 -12.55
CA GLU A 55 10.13 -27.50 -13.34
C GLU A 55 10.03 -28.81 -12.54
N VAL A 56 10.23 -28.76 -11.22
CA VAL A 56 10.10 -29.93 -10.33
C VAL A 56 8.62 -30.20 -10.06
N LEU A 57 7.87 -29.18 -9.66
CA LEU A 57 6.48 -29.29 -9.23
C LEU A 57 5.51 -29.62 -10.38
N GLU A 58 5.81 -29.17 -11.60
CA GLU A 58 5.05 -29.56 -12.80
C GLU A 58 5.10 -31.08 -13.02
N LYS A 59 6.25 -31.72 -12.75
CA LYS A 59 6.41 -33.18 -12.88
C LYS A 59 5.65 -33.94 -11.80
N GLU A 60 5.42 -33.32 -10.66
CA GLU A 60 4.64 -33.88 -9.55
C GLU A 60 3.13 -33.66 -9.71
N GLY A 61 2.71 -32.93 -10.75
CA GLY A 61 1.30 -32.57 -10.97
C GLY A 61 0.76 -31.56 -9.94
N PHE A 62 1.65 -30.84 -9.25
CA PHE A 62 1.27 -29.77 -8.34
C PHE A 62 0.90 -28.51 -9.13
N SER A 63 -0.10 -27.76 -8.66
CA SER A 63 -0.52 -26.50 -9.28
C SER A 63 -1.08 -25.56 -8.21
N ASN A 64 -0.61 -24.31 -8.21
CA ASN A 64 -1.17 -23.23 -7.42
C ASN A 64 -1.10 -21.90 -8.18
N GLY A 65 -1.68 -20.84 -7.62
CA GLY A 65 -1.73 -19.53 -8.27
C GLY A 65 -0.38 -18.81 -8.42
N VAL A 66 0.66 -19.21 -7.67
CA VAL A 66 1.98 -18.57 -7.77
C VAL A 66 2.90 -19.23 -8.79
N MET A 67 2.50 -20.38 -9.34
CA MET A 67 3.19 -21.02 -10.47
C MET A 67 2.92 -20.33 -11.81
N ASP A 68 2.02 -19.35 -11.83
CA ASP A 68 1.86 -18.45 -12.95
C ASP A 68 2.87 -17.29 -12.86
N GLN A 69 3.67 -17.11 -13.92
CA GLN A 69 4.73 -16.10 -13.97
C GLN A 69 4.16 -14.69 -13.78
N ASP A 70 3.02 -14.43 -14.42
CA ASP A 70 2.41 -13.11 -14.46
C ASP A 70 1.89 -12.73 -13.06
N THR A 71 1.30 -13.67 -12.33
CA THR A 71 0.77 -13.43 -10.98
C THR A 71 1.82 -12.87 -10.01
N LEU A 72 3.03 -13.46 -9.96
CA LEU A 72 4.09 -13.00 -9.06
C LEU A 72 4.68 -11.66 -9.53
N TYR A 73 4.96 -11.56 -10.82
CA TYR A 73 5.51 -10.34 -11.41
C TYR A 73 4.57 -9.14 -11.25
N GLU A 74 3.28 -9.32 -11.54
CA GLU A 74 2.25 -8.31 -11.38
C GLU A 74 2.11 -7.87 -9.91
N THR A 75 2.17 -8.81 -8.97
CA THR A 75 2.11 -8.50 -7.54
C THR A 75 3.27 -7.58 -7.12
N ILE A 76 4.50 -7.92 -7.54
CA ILE A 76 5.71 -7.13 -7.27
C ILE A 76 5.62 -5.75 -7.93
N GLN A 77 5.24 -5.69 -9.21
CA GLN A 77 5.11 -4.45 -9.95
C GLN A 77 4.00 -3.55 -9.39
N ASN A 78 2.87 -4.12 -8.97
CA ASN A 78 1.74 -3.37 -8.42
C ASN A 78 2.13 -2.66 -7.12
N GLN A 79 2.84 -3.33 -6.22
CA GLN A 79 3.29 -2.69 -4.99
C GLN A 79 4.23 -1.51 -5.28
N TYR A 80 5.16 -1.66 -6.23
CA TYR A 80 6.03 -0.57 -6.67
C TYR A 80 5.25 0.64 -7.23
N ILE A 81 4.23 0.40 -8.06
CA ILE A 81 3.36 1.45 -8.61
C ILE A 81 2.59 2.16 -7.49
N ILE A 82 2.05 1.42 -6.53
CA ILE A 82 1.32 1.99 -5.38
C ILE A 82 2.23 2.89 -4.55
N VAL A 83 3.44 2.44 -4.22
CA VAL A 83 4.42 3.23 -3.46
C VAL A 83 4.79 4.52 -4.19
N LYS A 84 4.99 4.46 -5.51
CA LYS A 84 5.23 5.68 -6.31
C LYS A 84 4.09 6.69 -6.22
N LYS A 85 2.85 6.22 -6.32
CA LYS A 85 1.67 7.08 -6.19
C LYS A 85 1.59 7.71 -4.80
N LEU A 86 1.81 6.92 -3.74
CA LEU A 86 1.86 7.42 -2.36
C LEU A 86 2.92 8.51 -2.18
N LEU A 87 4.14 8.29 -2.69
CA LEU A 87 5.21 9.29 -2.61
C LEU A 87 4.85 10.59 -3.32
N LEU A 88 4.20 10.50 -4.50
CA LEU A 88 3.74 11.68 -5.24
C LEU A 88 2.68 12.45 -4.46
N GLU A 89 1.67 11.78 -3.92
CA GLU A 89 0.62 12.41 -3.11
C GLU A 89 1.18 13.05 -1.84
N CYS A 90 2.11 12.38 -1.15
CA CYS A 90 2.81 12.97 0.00
C CYS A 90 3.61 14.23 -0.40
N ALA A 91 4.32 14.19 -1.52
CA ALA A 91 5.06 15.35 -2.01
C ALA A 91 4.13 16.50 -2.39
N MET A 92 2.99 16.21 -3.03
CA MET A 92 1.97 17.20 -3.35
C MET A 92 1.35 17.81 -2.09
N TYR A 93 1.02 16.98 -1.10
CA TYR A 93 0.50 17.42 0.19
C TYR A 93 1.48 18.38 0.88
N ILE A 94 2.74 17.98 1.01
CA ILE A 94 3.80 18.79 1.64
C ILE A 94 4.05 20.10 0.87
N ASN A 95 4.03 20.08 -0.46
CA ASN A 95 4.28 21.28 -1.28
C ASN A 95 3.09 22.24 -1.32
N ASN A 96 1.86 21.74 -1.21
CA ASN A 96 0.66 22.56 -1.21
C ASN A 96 0.38 23.17 0.17
N ASP A 97 0.83 22.51 1.23
CA ASP A 97 0.74 23.02 2.59
C ASP A 97 1.96 23.89 2.92
N ASN A 98 1.88 25.17 2.53
CA ASN A 98 2.58 26.24 3.24
C ASN A 98 1.90 26.43 4.60
N PHE A 99 2.25 25.60 5.58
CA PHE A 99 2.07 25.95 6.99
C PHE A 99 3.07 27.04 7.41
#